data_AF-A0A9E4M915-F1
#
_entry.id   AF-A0A9E4M915-F1
#
_cell.length_a   1.000
_cell.length_b   1.000
_cell.length_c   1.000
_cell.angle_alpha   90.00
_cell.angle_beta   90.00
_cell.angle_gamma   90.00
#
_symmetry.space_group_name_H-M   'P 1'
#
loop_
_entity.id
_entity.type
_entity.pdbx_description
1 polymer ?
#
loop_
_entity_poly.entity_id
_entity_poly.type
_entity_poly.pdbx_seq_one_letter_code
_entity_poly.pdbx_strand_id
1 'polypeptide(L)' 'MDRRGAEAGHLLVFDRAPGRTWEEKIFRRETPAGPAGPPVTIWGM' A
#
# COMPACT_ATOMS: atom_id res chain seq x y z
N MET A 1 -10.88 -0.52 -10.88
CA MET A 1 -11.22 -1.08 -9.56
C MET A 1 -12.75 -1.01 -9.43
N ASP A 2 -13.43 -2.16 -9.53
CA ASP A 2 -14.81 -2.27 -10.06
C ASP A 2 -15.94 -1.84 -9.11
N ARG A 3 -15.95 -0.56 -8.68
CA ARG A 3 -17.17 0.12 -8.16
C ARG A 3 -17.08 1.63 -7.99
N ARG A 4 -15.90 2.25 -8.16
CA ARG A 4 -15.71 3.70 -8.22
C ARG A 4 -14.48 3.95 -9.09
N GLY A 5 -14.55 4.88 -10.03
CA GLY A 5 -13.48 5.24 -10.96
C GLY A 5 -12.21 5.81 -10.31
N ALA A 6 -11.63 5.09 -9.35
CA ALA A 6 -10.31 5.35 -8.81
C ALA A 6 -9.28 4.86 -9.82
N GLU A 7 -8.48 5.79 -10.33
CA GLU A 7 -7.38 5.53 -11.26
C GLU A 7 -6.25 4.73 -10.60
N ALA A 8 -6.16 4.75 -9.26
CA ALA A 8 -5.18 4.01 -8.47
C ALA A 8 -5.77 3.47 -7.16
N GLY A 9 -5.25 2.32 -6.71
CA GLY A 9 -5.57 1.75 -5.40
C GLY A 9 -4.47 2.04 -4.37
N HIS A 10 -4.85 2.34 -3.13
CA HIS A 10 -3.92 2.49 -2.01
C HIS A 10 -4.19 1.43 -0.95
N LEU A 11 -3.15 0.70 -0.54
CA LEU A 11 -3.20 -0.26 0.56
C LEU A 11 -2.41 0.30 1.75
N LEU A 12 -3.05 0.41 2.91
CA LEU A 12 -2.39 0.83 4.16
C LEU A 12 -2.15 -0.40 5.04
N VAL A 13 -0.91 -0.60 5.46
CA VAL A 13 -0.50 -1.68 6.38
C VAL A 13 -0.06 -1.05 7.69
N PHE A 14 -0.77 -1.36 8.77
CA PHE A 14 -0.42 -0.89 10.12
C PHE A 14 0.41 -1.95 10.84
N ASP A 15 1.69 -1.67 11.06
CA ASP A 15 2.59 -2.56 11.79
C ASP A 15 2.50 -2.31 13.31
N ARG A 16 1.85 -3.25 14.03
CA ARG A 16 1.71 -3.24 15.49
C ARG A 16 2.87 -3.92 16.22
N ALA A 17 3.94 -4.33 15.53
CA ALA A 17 5.09 -4.96 16.17
C ALA A 17 5.73 -3.99 17.20
N PRO A 18 5.89 -4.43 18.47
CA PRO A 18 6.63 -3.67 19.45
C PRO A 18 8.12 -3.66 19.10
N GLY A 19 8.80 -2.53 19.31
CA GLY A 19 10.25 -2.40 19.11
C GLY A 19 10.70 -1.84 17.75
N ARG A 20 9.78 -1.56 16.82
CA ARG A 20 10.09 -0.80 15.60
C ARG A 20 9.84 0.70 15.80
N THR A 21 10.79 1.52 15.39
CA THR A 21 10.63 2.98 15.40
C THR A 21 9.63 3.41 14.34
N TRP A 22 9.07 4.61 14.50
CA TRP A 22 8.14 5.18 13.53
C TRP A 22 8.79 5.37 12.15
N GLU A 23 10.07 5.75 12.10
CA GLU A 23 10.84 5.91 10.86
C GLU A 23 10.99 4.59 10.09
N GLU A 24 11.16 3.47 10.79
CA GLU A 24 11.24 2.14 10.17
C GLU A 24 9.88 1.64 9.61
N LYS A 25 8.77 2.19 10.11
CA LYS A 25 7.42 1.78 9.70
C LYS A 25 6.92 2.55 8.48
N ILE A 26 7.40 3.77 8.28
CA ILE A 26 7.04 4.58 7.12
C ILE A 26 7.79 4.05 5.88
N PHE A 27 7.06 3.34 5.02
CA PHE A 27 7.58 2.95 3.72
C PHE A 27 6.52 3.10 2.63
N ARG A 28 6.98 3.31 1.40
CA ARG A 28 6.14 3.33 0.20
C ARG A 28 6.66 2.30 -0.79
N ARG A 29 5.79 1.41 -1.27
CA ARG A 29 6.12 0.45 -2.31
C ARG A 29 5.08 0.49 -3.42
N GLU A 30 5.54 0.67 -4.65
CA GLU A 30 4.72 0.54 -5.84
C GLU A 30 4.77 -0.92 -6.29
N THR A 31 3.61 -1.53 -6.43
CA THR A 31 3.50 -2.91 -6.90
C THR A 31 2.82 -2.91 -8.27
N PRO A 32 3.40 -3.58 -9.27
CA PRO A 32 2.70 -3.83 -10.51
C PRO A 32 1.45 -4.64 -10.17
N ALA A 33 0.31 -4.21 -10.68
CA ALA A 33 -0.88 -5.01 -10.56
C ALA A 33 -0.63 -6.36 -11.24
N GLY A 34 -1.26 -7.43 -10.73
CA GLY A 34 -1.29 -8.70 -11.45
C GLY A 34 -1.83 -8.54 -12.89
N PRO A 35 -1.90 -9.61 -13.68
CA PRO A 35 -1.99 -9.59 -15.16
C PRO A 35 -3.11 -8.73 -15.82
N ALA A 36 -4.05 -8.14 -15.08
CA ALA A 36 -5.09 -7.26 -15.61
C ALA A 36 -5.53 -6.11 -14.67
N GLY A 37 -4.75 -5.75 -13.63
CA GLY A 37 -5.16 -4.74 -12.65
C GLY A 37 -4.52 -3.34 -12.84
N PRO A 38 -5.06 -2.29 -12.21
CA PRO A 38 -4.38 -1.00 -12.08
C PRO A 38 -3.30 -1.08 -10.98
N PRO A 39 -2.19 -0.32 -11.11
CA PRO A 39 -1.10 -0.35 -10.13
C PRO A 39 -1.60 0.03 -8.73
N VAL A 40 -0.97 -0.57 -7.72
CA VAL A 40 -1.32 -0.35 -6.31
C VAL A 40 -0.12 0.20 -5.57
N THR A 41 -0.32 1.30 -4.86
CA THR A 41 0.67 1.86 -3.92
C THR A 41 0.40 1.33 -2.53
N ILE A 42 1.40 0.70 -1.92
CA ILE A 42 1.37 0.19 -0.56
C ILE A 42 2.09 1.20 0.35
N TRP A 43 1.42 1.59 1.43
CA TRP A 43 1.95 2.43 2.50
C TRP A 43 2.08 1.63 3.78
N GLY A 44 3.24 1.66 4.40
CA GLY A 44 3.45 1.21 5.78
C GLY A 44 3.32 2.37 6.77
N MET A 45 2.69 2.10 7.92
CA MET A 45 2.63 2.96 9.11
C MET A 45 2.80 2.14 10.39
#